data_AF-A0A7Z9WIZ7-F1
#
_entry.id   AF-A0A7Z9WIZ7-F1
#
_cell.length_a   1.000
_cell.length_b   1.000
_cell.length_c   1.000
_cell.angle_alpha   90.00
_cell.angle_beta   90.00
_cell.angle_gamma   90.00
#
_symmetry.space_group_name_H-M   'P 1'
#
loop_
_entity.id
_entity.type
_entity.pdbx_description
1 polymer ?
#
loop_
_entity_poly.entity_id
_entity_poly.type
_entity_poly.pdbx_seq_one_letter_code
_entity_poly.pdbx_strand_id
1 'polypeptide(L)'
;MALKRIAIGKQLSHCKDVITIGARPNISDYDDSEIQLMQQADIIYYPTKLYVDLFDSMGKKTFPNPAFYRYVGDKIKQTALFVMLGISHPRTKVYYGERQKKNILSDFSFPFIAKLPRNSSQGRGVYLIKDEKELVEYCQRT
;
A
#
# COMPACT_ATOMS: atom_id res chain seq x y z
N MET A 1 12.30 1.62 33.02
CA MET A 1 12.44 0.49 32.06
C MET A 1 12.76 1.07 30.70
N ALA A 2 13.74 0.53 29.98
CA ALA A 2 14.01 0.95 28.60
C ALA A 2 12.80 0.57 27.72
N LEU A 3 12.28 1.52 26.94
CA LEU A 3 11.18 1.31 26.00
C LEU A 3 11.60 0.23 25.01
N LYS A 4 10.94 -0.93 25.04
CA LYS A 4 11.26 -2.04 24.13
C LYS A 4 10.63 -1.73 22.77
N ARG A 5 11.45 -1.23 21.85
CA ARG A 5 11.08 -0.98 20.46
C ARG A 5 11.29 -2.25 19.66
N ILE A 6 10.28 -2.65 18.91
CA ILE A 6 10.35 -3.86 18.08
C ILE A 6 10.09 -3.54 16.62
N ALA A 7 10.69 -4.31 15.72
CA ALA A 7 10.39 -4.29 14.30
C ALA A 7 10.05 -5.70 13.80
N ILE A 8 8.97 -5.80 13.03
CA ILE A 8 8.63 -7.05 12.33
C ILE A 8 9.37 -7.10 11.00
N GLY A 9 9.33 -6.00 10.24
CA GLY A 9 10.12 -5.86 9.02
C GLY A 9 11.62 -5.66 9.28
N LYS A 10 12.45 -6.00 8.29
CA LYS A 10 13.92 -5.93 8.37
C LYS A 10 14.49 -4.50 8.23
N GLN A 11 13.66 -3.49 8.03
CA GLN A 11 14.08 -2.12 7.73
C GLN A 11 14.97 -1.52 8.82
N LEU A 12 14.81 -1.94 10.08
CA LEU A 12 15.57 -1.44 11.23
C LEU A 12 16.56 -2.48 11.79
N SER A 13 16.93 -3.52 11.03
CA SER A 13 17.84 -4.57 11.52
C SER A 13 19.23 -4.07 11.89
N HIS A 14 19.62 -2.88 11.40
CA HIS A 14 20.88 -2.21 11.70
C HIS A 14 20.81 -1.31 12.95
N CYS A 15 19.60 -1.06 13.49
CA CYS A 15 19.40 -0.21 14.66
C CYS A 15 19.56 -1.02 15.95
N LYS A 16 20.60 -0.74 16.73
CA LYS A 16 20.88 -1.46 17.99
C LYS A 16 19.79 -1.33 19.05
N ASP A 17 19.01 -0.25 19.00
CA ASP A 17 17.92 0.03 19.95
C ASP A 17 16.58 -0.59 19.53
N VAL A 18 16.54 -1.39 18.46
CA VAL A 18 15.31 -2.01 17.95
C VAL A 18 15.50 -3.50 17.80
N ILE A 19 14.67 -4.28 18.50
CA ILE A 19 14.65 -5.73 18.39
C ILE A 19 13.89 -6.10 17.12
N THR A 20 14.58 -6.69 16.15
CA THR A 20 13.93 -7.17 14.91
C THR A 20 13.62 -8.65 15.02
N ILE A 21 12.33 -9.01 14.98
CA ILE A 21 11.85 -10.39 15.15
C ILE A 21 11.51 -11.08 13.82
N GLY A 22 11.43 -10.33 12.73
CA GLY A 22 11.13 -10.86 11.40
C GLY A 22 9.63 -11.10 11.18
N ALA A 23 9.22 -11.10 9.90
CA ALA A 23 7.84 -11.39 9.51
C ALA A 23 7.63 -12.89 9.32
N ARG A 24 6.62 -13.45 9.98
CA ARG A 24 6.13 -14.82 9.77
C ARG A 24 4.70 -14.77 9.20
N PRO A 25 4.25 -15.81 8.49
CA PRO A 25 2.88 -15.87 7.98
C PRO A 25 1.85 -16.06 9.11
N ASN A 26 2.18 -16.87 10.13
CA ASN A 26 1.26 -17.16 11.23
C ASN A 26 1.75 -16.55 12.54
N ILE A 27 0.82 -15.99 13.32
CA ILE A 27 1.16 -15.42 14.64
C ILE A 27 1.64 -16.50 15.61
N SER A 28 1.17 -17.75 15.42
CA SER A 28 1.59 -18.94 16.17
C SER A 28 3.01 -19.41 15.86
N ASP A 29 3.64 -18.88 14.81
CA ASP A 29 5.04 -19.19 14.49
C ASP A 29 6.01 -18.34 15.33
N TYR A 30 5.50 -17.42 16.16
CA TYR A 30 6.27 -16.66 17.14
C TYR A 30 6.30 -17.36 18.48
N ASP A 31 7.48 -17.37 19.11
CA ASP A 31 7.62 -17.92 20.45
C ASP A 31 6.99 -17.00 21.49
N ASP A 32 6.76 -17.52 22.70
CA ASP A 32 6.11 -16.78 23.77
C ASP A 32 6.85 -15.48 24.12
N SER A 33 8.17 -15.46 23.99
CA SER A 33 8.98 -14.28 24.28
C SER A 33 8.79 -13.18 23.24
N GLU A 34 8.70 -13.54 21.96
CA GLU A 34 8.43 -12.62 20.85
C GLU A 34 6.99 -12.10 20.91
N ILE A 35 6.02 -12.94 21.25
CA ILE A 35 4.63 -12.52 21.47
C ILE A 35 4.56 -11.54 22.63
N GLN A 36 5.22 -11.82 23.76
CA GLN A 36 5.31 -10.88 24.87
C GLN A 36 5.96 -9.56 24.48
N LEU A 37 7.00 -9.59 23.63
CA LEU A 37 7.61 -8.38 23.08
C LEU A 37 6.59 -7.55 22.28
N MET A 38 5.79 -8.15 21.41
CA MET A 38 4.72 -7.44 20.68
C MET A 38 3.66 -6.86 21.63
N GLN A 39 3.27 -7.62 22.65
CA GLN A 39 2.27 -7.20 23.63
C GLN A 39 2.76 -6.09 24.56
N GLN A 40 4.06 -6.01 24.86
CA GLN A 40 4.63 -5.02 25.76
C GLN A 40 5.21 -3.80 25.04
N ALA A 41 5.49 -3.90 23.73
CA ALA A 41 6.06 -2.80 22.97
C ALA A 41 5.15 -1.55 22.99
N ASP A 42 5.78 -0.39 23.17
CA ASP A 42 5.12 0.92 23.05
C ASP A 42 4.77 1.25 21.61
N ILE A 43 5.59 0.76 20.67
CA ILE A 43 5.45 0.91 19.23
C ILE A 43 6.02 -0.30 18.49
N ILE A 44 5.30 -0.73 17.46
CA ILE A 44 5.71 -1.81 16.56
C ILE A 44 6.06 -1.22 15.20
N TYR A 45 7.33 -1.37 14.79
CA TYR A 45 7.85 -0.86 13.54
C TYR A 45 7.69 -1.86 12.39
N TYR A 46 7.37 -1.31 11.22
CA TYR A 46 7.19 -2.00 9.95
C TYR A 46 6.39 -3.30 10.07
N PRO A 47 5.16 -3.27 10.63
CA PRO A 47 4.30 -4.44 10.61
C PRO A 47 3.99 -4.86 9.16
N THR A 48 3.58 -6.10 8.98
CA THR A 48 3.06 -6.56 7.68
C THR A 48 1.63 -6.03 7.47
N LYS A 49 1.15 -6.03 6.22
CA LYS A 49 -0.28 -5.78 5.93
C LYS A 49 -1.20 -6.76 6.66
N LEU A 50 -0.72 -7.98 6.93
CA LEU A 50 -1.47 -9.01 7.63
C LEU A 50 -1.68 -8.65 9.12
N TYR A 51 -0.67 -8.06 9.76
CA TYR A 51 -0.70 -7.81 11.21
C TYR A 51 -1.04 -6.37 11.59
N VAL A 52 -0.99 -5.41 10.66
CA VAL A 52 -1.25 -4.02 11.02
C VAL A 52 -2.66 -3.79 11.57
N ASP A 53 -3.69 -4.41 10.96
CA ASP A 53 -5.08 -4.28 11.46
C ASP A 53 -5.29 -5.04 12.78
N LEU A 54 -4.53 -6.13 13.01
CA LEU A 54 -4.49 -6.82 14.31
C LEU A 54 -3.97 -5.87 15.39
N PHE A 55 -2.83 -5.21 15.15
CA PHE A 55 -2.25 -4.26 16.10
C PHE A 55 -3.13 -3.02 16.30
N ASP A 56 -3.75 -2.51 15.24
CA ASP A 56 -4.73 -1.41 15.32
C ASP A 56 -5.90 -1.79 16.25
N SER A 57 -6.43 -3.01 16.10
CA SER A 57 -7.51 -3.55 16.93
C SER A 57 -7.11 -3.73 18.40
N MET A 58 -5.83 -4.01 18.66
CA MET A 58 -5.26 -4.09 20.02
C MET A 58 -4.94 -2.70 20.62
N GLY A 59 -5.18 -1.60 19.90
CA GLY A 59 -4.79 -0.25 20.32
C GLY A 59 -3.29 -0.01 20.32
N LYS A 60 -2.51 -0.85 19.62
CA LYS A 60 -1.06 -0.73 19.53
C LYS A 60 -0.66 0.33 18.53
N LYS A 61 0.30 1.17 18.93
CA LYS A 61 0.92 2.13 18.00
C LYS A 61 1.82 1.38 17.02
N THR A 62 1.71 1.74 15.76
CA THR A 62 2.54 1.19 14.68
C THR A 62 3.17 2.30 13.86
N PHE A 63 4.36 2.02 13.33
CA PHE A 63 4.95 2.86 12.29
C PHE A 63 5.47 1.98 11.14
N PRO A 64 5.06 2.20 9.88
CA PRO A 64 3.98 3.10 9.46
C PRO A 64 2.64 2.80 10.15
N ASN A 65 1.76 3.80 10.23
CA ASN A 65 0.45 3.63 10.87
C ASN A 65 -0.52 2.81 10.00
N PRO A 66 -1.67 2.35 10.52
CA PRO A 66 -2.62 1.53 9.75
C PRO A 66 -3.15 2.21 8.49
N ALA A 67 -3.35 3.54 8.54
CA ALA A 67 -3.78 4.31 7.37
C ALA A 67 -2.79 4.17 6.20
N PHE A 68 -1.48 4.22 6.45
CA PHE A 68 -0.47 3.98 5.40
C PHE A 68 -0.75 2.70 4.62
N TYR A 69 -1.01 1.59 5.30
CA TYR A 69 -1.24 0.29 4.67
C TYR A 69 -2.55 0.21 3.88
N ARG A 70 -3.57 1.00 4.26
CA ARG A 70 -4.85 1.10 3.55
C ARG A 70 -4.73 1.81 2.21
N TYR A 71 -3.76 2.72 2.06
CA TYR A 71 -3.54 3.51 0.85
C TYR A 71 -2.33 3.05 0.02
N VAL A 72 -1.33 2.41 0.63
CA VAL A 72 -0.09 2.05 -0.09
C VAL A 72 -0.37 1.04 -1.20
N GLY A 73 -0.04 1.46 -2.43
CA GLY A 73 -0.23 0.67 -3.64
C GLY A 73 -1.65 0.64 -4.19
N ASP A 74 -2.60 1.42 -3.64
CA ASP A 74 -3.96 1.59 -4.19
C ASP A 74 -4.12 3.00 -4.76
N LYS A 75 -3.93 3.13 -6.08
CA LYS A 75 -3.97 4.42 -6.79
C LYS A 75 -5.37 5.02 -6.82
N ILE A 76 -6.42 4.20 -6.71
CA ILE A 76 -7.82 4.65 -6.67
C ILE A 76 -8.05 5.39 -5.36
N LYS A 77 -7.71 4.76 -4.23
CA LYS A 77 -7.85 5.38 -2.90
C LYS A 77 -6.98 6.62 -2.76
N GLN A 78 -5.76 6.60 -3.28
CA GLN A 78 -4.86 7.76 -3.25
C GLN A 78 -5.43 8.95 -4.05
N THR A 79 -5.93 8.70 -5.27
CA THR A 79 -6.55 9.76 -6.09
C THR A 79 -7.76 10.35 -5.39
N ALA A 80 -8.64 9.51 -4.83
CA ALA A 80 -9.79 9.98 -4.06
C ALA A 80 -9.36 10.83 -2.85
N LEU A 81 -8.30 10.43 -2.13
CA LEU A 81 -7.77 11.19 -1.01
C LEU A 81 -7.23 12.56 -1.46
N PHE A 82 -6.52 12.63 -2.57
CA PHE A 82 -5.99 13.90 -3.09
C PHE A 82 -7.11 14.86 -3.50
N VAL A 83 -8.17 14.36 -4.15
CA VAL A 83 -9.36 15.15 -4.48
C VAL A 83 -10.02 15.69 -3.21
N MET A 84 -10.28 14.84 -2.22
CA MET A 84 -10.94 15.24 -0.97
C MET A 84 -10.13 16.26 -0.15
N LEU A 85 -8.81 16.20 -0.21
CA LEU A 85 -7.92 17.13 0.47
C LEU A 85 -7.58 18.39 -0.36
N GLY A 86 -8.09 18.51 -1.59
CA GLY A 86 -7.76 19.62 -2.47
C GLY A 86 -6.28 19.68 -2.85
N ILE A 87 -5.55 18.56 -2.80
CA ILE A 87 -4.14 18.49 -3.16
C ILE A 87 -4.04 18.54 -4.69
N SER A 88 -3.19 19.42 -5.23
CA SER A 88 -2.94 19.47 -6.67
C SER A 88 -2.31 18.16 -7.18
N HIS A 89 -2.91 17.57 -8.21
CA HIS A 89 -2.48 16.31 -8.81
C HIS A 89 -2.88 16.24 -10.30
N PRO A 90 -2.24 15.39 -11.13
CA PRO A 90 -2.65 15.20 -12.52
C PRO A 90 -4.10 14.75 -12.64
N ARG A 91 -4.84 15.27 -13.65
CA ARG A 91 -6.20 14.83 -13.97
C ARG A 91 -6.20 13.31 -14.13
N THR A 92 -6.96 12.63 -13.26
CA THR A 92 -7.01 11.17 -13.19
C THR A 92 -8.46 10.73 -13.13
N LYS A 93 -8.83 9.71 -13.92
CA LYS A 93 -10.15 9.06 -13.84
C LYS A 93 -9.99 7.56 -13.70
N VAL A 94 -10.97 6.94 -13.05
CA VAL A 94 -11.05 5.50 -12.83
C VAL A 94 -12.27 4.99 -13.59
N TYR A 95 -12.06 3.96 -14.41
CA TYR A 95 -13.12 3.32 -15.21
C TYR A 95 -13.25 1.86 -14.78
N TYR A 96 -14.48 1.42 -14.51
CA TYR A 96 -14.79 0.05 -14.11
C TYR A 96 -15.72 -0.63 -15.13
N GLY A 97 -15.28 -1.79 -15.63
CA GLY A 97 -16.00 -2.59 -16.60
C GLY A 97 -16.08 -1.99 -18.01
N GLU A 98 -16.51 -2.82 -18.96
CA GLU A 98 -16.49 -2.49 -20.39
C GLU A 98 -17.36 -1.27 -20.76
N ARG A 99 -18.46 -1.05 -20.04
CA ARG A 99 -19.34 0.10 -20.30
C ARG A 99 -18.64 1.43 -20.04
N GLN A 100 -17.90 1.55 -18.92
CA GLN A 100 -17.23 2.80 -18.58
C GLN A 100 -15.97 3.01 -19.41
N LYS A 101 -15.23 1.94 -19.74
CA LYS A 101 -14.02 2.00 -20.58
C LYS A 101 -14.28 2.67 -21.94
N LYS A 102 -15.49 2.57 -22.49
CA LYS A 102 -15.91 3.29 -23.72
C LYS A 102 -15.80 4.82 -23.63
N ASN A 103 -15.82 5.39 -22.43
CA ASN A 103 -15.73 6.83 -22.22
C ASN A 103 -14.29 7.33 -22.03
N ILE A 104 -13.26 6.46 -22.13
CA ILE A 104 -11.87 6.89 -21.91
C ILE A 104 -11.47 7.98 -22.93
N LEU A 105 -11.82 7.80 -24.21
CA LEU A 105 -11.45 8.73 -25.28
C LEU A 105 -12.28 10.01 -25.32
N SER A 106 -13.43 10.06 -24.61
CA SER A 106 -14.12 11.33 -24.40
C SER A 106 -13.46 12.19 -23.33
N ASP A 107 -12.61 11.58 -22.50
CA ASP A 107 -11.96 12.22 -21.37
C ASP A 107 -10.47 12.52 -21.59
N PHE A 108 -9.78 11.72 -22.40
CA PHE A 108 -8.35 11.83 -22.65
C PHE A 108 -8.03 11.73 -24.14
N SER A 109 -7.15 12.62 -24.61
CA SER A 109 -6.54 12.55 -25.94
C SER A 109 -5.19 11.84 -25.86
N PHE A 110 -4.78 11.18 -26.94
CA PHE A 110 -3.44 10.59 -27.01
C PHE A 110 -2.33 11.66 -27.06
N PRO A 111 -1.13 11.35 -26.53
CA PRO A 111 -0.83 10.20 -25.69
C PRO A 111 -1.23 10.44 -24.23
N PHE A 112 -1.60 9.38 -23.50
CA PHE A 112 -1.87 9.46 -22.06
C PHE A 112 -1.30 8.28 -21.28
N ILE A 113 -1.20 8.44 -19.96
CA ILE A 113 -0.66 7.41 -19.07
C ILE A 113 -1.80 6.55 -18.51
N ALA A 114 -1.73 5.25 -18.75
CA ALA A 114 -2.59 4.25 -18.10
C ALA A 114 -1.79 3.50 -17.03
N LYS A 115 -2.45 3.14 -15.92
CA LYS A 115 -1.80 2.46 -14.78
C LYS A 115 -2.68 1.36 -14.19
N LEU A 116 -2.07 0.21 -13.90
CA LEU A 116 -2.70 -0.81 -13.07
C LEU A 116 -3.00 -0.21 -11.68
N PRO A 117 -4.25 -0.26 -11.21
CA PRO A 117 -4.69 0.52 -10.05
C PRO A 117 -4.11 -0.01 -8.73
N ARG A 118 -3.83 -1.31 -8.64
CA ARG A 118 -3.40 -2.01 -7.43
C ARG A 118 -2.19 -2.90 -7.69
N ASN A 119 -1.44 -3.20 -6.62
CA ASN A 119 -0.36 -4.19 -6.61
C ASN A 119 0.75 -3.97 -7.65
N SER A 120 0.92 -2.73 -8.13
CA SER A 120 1.95 -2.36 -9.10
C SER A 120 2.85 -1.27 -8.52
N SER A 121 4.16 -1.46 -8.63
CA SER A 121 5.20 -0.57 -8.08
C SER A 121 6.46 -0.59 -8.96
N GLN A 122 7.38 0.36 -8.72
CA GLN A 122 8.68 0.45 -9.43
C GLN A 122 8.51 0.56 -10.96
N GLY A 123 7.55 1.37 -11.41
CA GLY A 123 7.24 1.54 -12.83
C GLY A 123 6.45 0.38 -13.47
N ARG A 124 6.33 -0.78 -12.81
CA ARG A 124 5.52 -1.89 -13.32
C ARG A 124 4.04 -1.53 -13.37
N GLY A 125 3.39 -1.92 -14.47
CA GLY A 125 1.99 -1.62 -14.70
C GLY A 125 1.71 -0.14 -15.00
N VAL A 126 2.69 0.58 -15.56
CA VAL A 126 2.54 1.94 -16.10
C VAL A 126 2.76 1.85 -17.61
N TYR A 127 1.85 2.40 -18.39
CA TYR A 127 1.85 2.33 -19.85
C TYR A 127 1.63 3.71 -20.43
N LEU A 128 2.42 4.07 -21.44
CA LEU A 128 2.15 5.21 -22.30
C LEU A 128 1.29 4.71 -23.45
N ILE A 129 0.05 5.16 -23.51
CA ILE A 129 -0.91 4.80 -24.56
C ILE A 129 -0.87 5.87 -25.64
N LYS A 130 -0.49 5.48 -26.85
CA LYS A 130 -0.27 6.37 -27.99
C LYS A 130 -1.40 6.32 -29.03
N ASP A 131 -2.16 5.23 -29.07
CA ASP A 131 -3.24 5.04 -30.02
C ASP A 131 -4.34 4.09 -29.46
N GLU A 132 -5.41 3.90 -30.25
CA GLU A 132 -6.55 3.07 -29.89
C GLU A 132 -6.18 1.59 -29.74
N LYS A 133 -5.23 1.09 -30.54
CA LYS A 133 -4.80 -0.31 -30.48
C LYS A 133 -4.11 -0.61 -29.15
N GLU A 134 -3.19 0.27 -28.75
CA GLU A 134 -2.52 0.18 -27.44
C GLU A 134 -3.53 0.30 -26.28
N LEU A 135 -4.57 1.13 -26.42
CA LEU A 135 -5.63 1.24 -25.41
C LEU A 135 -6.42 -0.07 -25.27
N VAL A 136 -6.84 -0.67 -26.39
CA VAL A 136 -7.56 -1.96 -26.39
C VAL A 136 -6.70 -3.05 -25.75
N GLU A 137 -5.43 -3.13 -26.12
CA GLU A 137 -4.49 -4.10 -25.54
C GLU A 137 -4.35 -3.89 -24.02
N TYR A 138 -4.22 -2.64 -23.57
CA TYR A 138 -4.17 -2.31 -22.15
C TYR A 138 -5.45 -2.75 -21.42
N CYS A 139 -6.63 -2.48 -21.99
CA CYS A 139 -7.92 -2.81 -21.38
C CYS A 139 -8.18 -4.32 -21.26
N GLN A 140 -7.52 -5.16 -22.06
CA GLN A 140 -7.57 -6.62 -21.94
C GLN A 140 -6.72 -7.17 -20.79
N ARG A 141 -5.76 -6.38 -20.28
CA ARG A 141 -4.89 -6.73 -19.15
C ARG A 141 -5.54 -6.43 -17.78
N THR A 142 -6.72 -5.81 -17.76
CA THR A 142 -7.39 -5.27 -16.58
C THR A 142 -8.87 -5.61 -16.52
#